data_AF-A0A9E2Q3U2-F1
#
_entry.id   AF-A0A9E2Q3U2-F1
#
_cell.length_a   1.000
_cell.length_b   1.000
_cell.length_c   1.000
_cell.angle_alpha   90.00
_cell.angle_beta   90.00
_cell.angle_gamma   90.00
#
_symmetry.space_group_name_H-M   'P 1'
#
loop_
_entity.id
_entity.type
_entity.pdbx_description
1 polymer ?
#
loop_
_entity_poly.entity_id
_entity_poly.type
_entity_poly.pdbx_seq_one_letter_code
_entity_poly.pdbx_strand_id
1 'polypeptide(L)'
;MKFSDGYWQLPDGFTVLRATEVRDIVADPAAGTLTVFATTHQIRGRGDTLNAPLLTVTYSSPAPGVVRTRIAHHDGGVPPHPRFELTGDAGFTASVETDEAGGRLTSGDLEVSVRLGLGWHVEFRSAGRLLTASTSRSVAAVTDDAGRDFVHEQLTITPGELIYGLGERFGPVVKNGQSVDIWNLDGGTSSEQAYKNIPFFLSSRGYGVLVDNPGKVSFEIGSEAVERTQFSVPGQVLEYLVFDGPTAKDVLRRYTALSGRAPKVPAWSFGLWLTTSFTTSYDEATVTSFVDGMAERDLPLSVFHFDCFWMREFHWTDFVWDPA
;
A
#
# COMPACT_ATOMS: atom_id res chain seq x y z
N MET A 1 2.93 -11.15 -7.12
CA MET A 1 3.92 -11.68 -8.08
C MET A 1 4.88 -12.50 -7.27
N LYS A 2 5.17 -13.72 -7.71
CA LYS A 2 6.05 -14.63 -6.98
C LYS A 2 7.48 -14.53 -7.48
N PHE A 3 8.45 -14.48 -6.58
CA PHE A 3 9.88 -14.35 -6.86
C PHE A 3 10.71 -15.54 -6.34
N SER A 4 10.04 -16.55 -5.82
CA SER A 4 10.60 -17.81 -5.36
C SER A 4 9.84 -19.00 -5.96
N ASP A 5 10.56 -20.10 -6.15
CA ASP A 5 9.97 -21.41 -6.39
C ASP A 5 10.20 -22.27 -5.14
N GLY A 6 9.20 -22.22 -4.26
CA GLY A 6 9.31 -22.72 -2.91
C GLY A 6 10.42 -22.02 -2.11
N TYR A 7 10.96 -22.69 -1.09
CA TYR A 7 11.96 -22.08 -0.21
C TYR A 7 13.40 -22.09 -0.78
N TRP A 8 13.68 -23.02 -1.69
CA TRP A 8 15.05 -23.37 -2.09
C TRP A 8 15.46 -22.80 -3.45
N GLN A 9 14.51 -22.52 -4.34
CA GLN A 9 14.80 -22.16 -5.73
C GLN A 9 14.25 -20.77 -6.06
N LEU A 10 14.80 -20.22 -7.14
CA LEU A 10 14.25 -19.04 -7.80
C LEU A 10 13.50 -19.51 -9.05
N PRO A 11 12.46 -18.79 -9.51
CA PRO A 11 11.86 -19.06 -10.80
C PRO A 11 12.91 -18.99 -11.92
N ASP A 12 12.78 -19.84 -12.93
CA ASP A 12 13.70 -19.86 -14.06
C ASP A 12 13.76 -18.50 -14.76
N GLY A 13 14.97 -18.07 -15.13
CA GLY A 13 15.21 -16.81 -15.83
C GLY A 13 15.22 -15.55 -14.96
N PHE A 14 14.98 -15.66 -13.65
CA PHE A 14 14.99 -14.51 -12.74
C PHE A 14 16.39 -14.26 -12.18
N THR A 15 16.83 -13.00 -12.22
CA THR A 15 18.02 -12.53 -11.49
C THR A 15 17.55 -11.79 -10.24
N VAL A 16 17.98 -12.24 -9.05
CA VAL A 16 17.53 -11.67 -7.76
C VAL A 16 18.74 -11.18 -6.96
N LEU A 17 18.79 -9.87 -6.74
CA LEU A 17 19.80 -9.17 -5.96
C LEU A 17 19.24 -8.81 -4.58
N ARG A 18 19.58 -9.60 -3.55
CA ARG A 18 19.01 -9.47 -2.20
C ARG A 18 19.90 -8.63 -1.29
N ALA A 19 19.31 -7.77 -0.47
CA ALA A 19 20.03 -7.15 0.64
C ALA A 19 20.59 -8.25 1.58
N THR A 20 21.92 -8.32 1.67
CA THR A 20 22.63 -9.42 2.35
C THR A 20 23.37 -8.94 3.59
N GLU A 21 24.15 -7.87 3.45
CA GLU A 21 24.95 -7.28 4.53
C GLU A 21 24.73 -5.77 4.54
N VAL A 22 24.49 -5.21 5.73
CA VAL A 22 24.44 -3.76 5.93
C VAL A 22 25.87 -3.28 6.08
N ARG A 23 26.36 -2.56 5.08
CA ARG A 23 27.76 -2.15 4.99
C ARG A 23 28.04 -0.84 5.70
N ASP A 24 27.10 0.09 5.59
CA ASP A 24 27.22 1.41 6.17
C ASP A 24 25.84 2.00 6.47
N ILE A 25 25.77 2.86 7.47
CA ILE A 25 24.56 3.56 7.90
C ILE A 25 24.92 5.02 8.19
N VAL A 26 24.25 5.93 7.49
CA VAL A 26 24.43 7.38 7.64
C VAL A 26 23.16 7.97 8.23
N ALA A 27 23.26 8.55 9.42
CA ALA A 27 22.21 9.37 10.01
C ALA A 27 22.43 10.84 9.65
N ASP A 28 21.36 11.52 9.24
CA ASP A 28 21.30 12.98 9.11
C ASP A 28 20.25 13.51 10.11
N PRO A 29 20.68 13.95 11.31
CA PRO A 29 19.78 14.50 12.32
C PRO A 29 19.05 15.78 11.89
N ALA A 30 19.63 16.57 10.98
CA ALA A 30 18.99 17.79 10.51
C ALA A 30 17.83 17.49 9.56
N ALA A 31 18.02 16.49 8.67
CA ALA A 31 16.97 16.02 7.77
C ALA A 31 16.02 14.99 8.43
N GLY A 32 16.39 14.41 9.57
CA GLY A 32 15.65 13.32 10.21
C GLY A 32 15.62 12.06 9.37
N THR A 33 16.73 11.74 8.68
CA THR A 33 16.83 10.59 7.78
C THR A 33 17.93 9.62 8.20
N LEU A 34 17.69 8.34 7.94
CA LEU A 34 18.65 7.25 8.15
C LEU A 34 18.83 6.52 6.82
N THR A 35 20.02 6.61 6.22
CA THR A 35 20.33 5.96 4.95
C THR A 35 21.22 4.75 5.17
N VAL A 36 20.83 3.62 4.60
CA VAL A 36 21.45 2.31 4.77
C VAL A 36 21.96 1.82 3.43
N PHE A 37 23.22 1.42 3.40
CA PHE A 37 23.86 0.87 2.21
C PHE A 37 24.02 -0.64 2.38
N ALA A 38 23.23 -1.41 1.63
CA ALA A 38 23.17 -2.86 1.72
C ALA A 38 23.76 -3.53 0.49
N THR A 39 24.77 -4.38 0.68
CA THR A 39 25.38 -5.14 -0.41
C THR A 39 24.52 -6.34 -0.78
N THR A 40 24.67 -6.79 -2.03
CA THR A 40 23.91 -7.93 -2.56
C THR A 40 24.59 -9.29 -2.33
N HIS A 41 25.76 -9.27 -1.71
CA HIS A 41 26.56 -10.42 -1.30
C HIS A 41 27.37 -10.07 -0.05
N GLN A 42 27.94 -11.10 0.59
CA GLN A 42 28.80 -10.93 1.76
C GLN A 42 30.16 -10.34 1.37
N ILE A 43 30.65 -9.37 2.14
CA ILE A 43 31.98 -8.77 1.98
C ILE A 43 32.98 -9.48 2.91
N ARG A 44 33.94 -10.21 2.34
CA ARG A 44 35.00 -10.91 3.09
C ARG A 44 36.31 -10.13 3.09
N GLY A 45 36.52 -9.27 2.11
CA GLY A 45 37.66 -8.37 2.04
C GLY A 45 37.44 -7.22 1.07
N ARG A 46 38.45 -6.35 0.93
CA ARG A 46 38.39 -5.16 0.04
C ARG A 46 38.17 -5.53 -1.44
N GLY A 47 38.56 -6.72 -1.87
CA GLY A 47 38.30 -7.19 -3.23
C GLY A 47 36.82 -7.40 -3.54
N ASP A 48 35.98 -7.62 -2.52
CA ASP A 48 34.54 -7.84 -2.70
C ASP A 48 33.74 -6.53 -2.79
N THR A 49 34.38 -5.37 -2.54
CA THR A 49 33.72 -4.06 -2.51
C THR A 49 33.69 -3.35 -3.87
N LEU A 50 33.90 -4.09 -4.95
CA LEU A 50 33.96 -3.58 -6.33
C LEU A 50 33.26 -4.56 -7.27
N ASN A 51 32.80 -4.07 -8.43
CA ASN A 51 32.03 -4.85 -9.41
C ASN A 51 30.77 -5.51 -8.82
N ALA A 52 30.13 -4.85 -7.84
CA ALA A 52 28.97 -5.38 -7.14
C ALA A 52 27.84 -4.34 -7.07
N PRO A 53 26.58 -4.76 -7.20
CA PRO A 53 25.44 -3.92 -6.92
C PRO A 53 25.34 -3.55 -5.43
N LEU A 54 24.73 -2.40 -5.18
CA LEU A 54 24.44 -1.89 -3.84
C LEU A 54 22.98 -1.41 -3.82
N LEU A 55 22.23 -1.83 -2.80
CA LEU A 55 20.89 -1.32 -2.54
C LEU A 55 20.98 -0.17 -1.54
N THR A 56 20.32 0.92 -1.84
CA THR A 56 20.22 2.09 -0.95
C THR A 56 18.83 2.11 -0.33
N VAL A 57 18.76 2.01 1.00
CA VAL A 57 17.50 2.05 1.74
C VAL A 57 17.48 3.26 2.66
N THR A 58 16.55 4.17 2.42
CA THR A 58 16.40 5.40 3.21
C THR A 58 15.14 5.34 4.05
N TYR A 59 15.29 5.59 5.34
CA TYR A 59 14.19 5.77 6.29
C TYR A 59 14.03 7.25 6.59
N SER A 60 12.79 7.72 6.59
CA SER A 60 12.40 9.08 6.98
C SER A 60 11.02 9.06 7.62
N SER A 61 10.50 10.21 8.04
CA SER A 61 9.16 10.28 8.64
C SER A 61 8.42 11.53 8.18
N PRO A 62 7.31 11.39 7.43
CA PRO A 62 6.54 12.55 6.98
C PRO A 62 5.60 13.10 8.06
N ALA A 63 5.39 12.39 9.18
CA ALA A 63 4.52 12.80 10.28
C ALA A 63 4.78 11.91 11.52
N PRO A 64 4.42 12.34 12.74
CA PRO A 64 4.55 11.53 13.94
C PRO A 64 3.85 10.16 13.85
N GLY A 65 4.56 9.08 14.16
CA GLY A 65 4.03 7.71 14.11
C GLY A 65 3.89 7.17 12.69
N VAL A 66 4.61 7.74 11.73
CA VAL A 66 4.66 7.26 10.33
C VAL A 66 6.11 7.17 9.88
N VAL A 67 6.59 5.98 9.51
CA VAL A 67 7.94 5.81 8.96
C VAL A 67 7.82 5.50 7.47
N ARG A 68 8.46 6.31 6.63
CA ARG A 68 8.63 6.06 5.20
C ARG A 68 9.93 5.29 4.99
N THR A 69 9.87 4.25 4.18
CA THR A 69 11.02 3.48 3.71
C THR A 69 11.07 3.55 2.19
N ARG A 70 12.22 3.96 1.67
CA ARG A 70 12.53 4.00 0.25
C ARG A 70 13.66 3.02 -0.05
N ILE A 71 13.42 2.08 -0.94
CA ILE A 71 14.41 1.08 -1.40
C ILE A 71 14.72 1.41 -2.86
N ALA A 72 15.99 1.65 -3.17
CA ALA A 72 16.45 1.96 -4.52
C ALA A 72 17.63 1.08 -4.94
N HIS A 73 17.58 0.59 -6.17
CA HIS A 73 18.72 0.00 -6.87
C HIS A 73 19.37 1.05 -7.77
N HIS A 74 18.80 1.33 -8.95
CA HIS A 74 19.24 2.45 -9.79
C HIS A 74 18.37 3.70 -9.57
N ASP A 75 18.99 4.79 -9.13
CA ASP A 75 18.28 6.04 -8.80
C ASP A 75 18.40 7.15 -9.86
N GLY A 76 19.05 6.87 -10.99
CA GLY A 76 19.22 7.83 -12.09
C GLY A 76 18.02 7.91 -13.04
N GLY A 77 16.95 7.16 -12.78
CA GLY A 77 15.76 7.12 -13.63
C GLY A 77 14.88 8.37 -13.51
N VAL A 78 13.98 8.55 -14.47
CA VAL A 78 12.95 9.59 -14.39
C VAL A 78 11.89 9.16 -13.38
N PRO A 79 11.59 9.97 -12.35
CA PRO A 79 10.52 9.65 -11.40
C PRO A 79 9.17 9.48 -12.12
N PRO A 80 8.43 8.38 -11.86
CA PRO A 80 7.12 8.20 -12.47
C PRO A 80 6.10 9.18 -11.89
N HIS A 81 5.18 9.61 -12.75
CA HIS A 81 4.02 10.43 -12.43
C HIS A 81 2.75 9.84 -13.07
N PRO A 82 1.55 10.08 -12.52
CA PRO A 82 1.26 10.85 -11.29
C PRO A 82 1.80 10.16 -10.02
N ARG A 83 1.75 10.85 -8.88
CA ARG A 83 2.06 10.32 -7.54
C ARG A 83 0.87 10.55 -6.61
N PHE A 84 0.77 9.79 -5.53
CA PHE A 84 -0.22 10.09 -4.50
C PHE A 84 0.10 11.44 -3.84
N GLU A 85 -0.93 12.23 -3.61
CA GLU A 85 -0.82 13.48 -2.84
C GLU A 85 -0.85 13.14 -1.35
N LEU A 86 0.34 13.09 -0.74
CA LEU A 86 0.50 12.80 0.69
C LEU A 86 0.87 14.08 1.45
N THR A 87 -0.02 14.54 2.33
CA THR A 87 0.13 15.77 3.12
C THR A 87 0.87 15.50 4.44
N GLY A 88 2.20 15.53 4.40
CA GLY A 88 3.03 15.39 5.61
C GLY A 88 2.90 16.58 6.57
N ASP A 89 3.44 16.43 7.77
CA ASP A 89 3.65 17.52 8.72
C ASP A 89 4.99 18.21 8.41
N ALA A 90 4.90 19.38 7.76
CA ALA A 90 6.08 20.11 7.27
C ALA A 90 7.06 20.55 8.37
N GLY A 91 6.63 20.59 9.64
CA GLY A 91 7.48 20.95 10.78
C GLY A 91 8.05 19.75 11.53
N PHE A 92 7.71 18.53 11.12
CA PHE A 92 8.11 17.32 11.82
C PHE A 92 9.45 16.77 11.30
N THR A 93 10.38 16.53 12.22
CA THR A 93 11.65 15.83 11.96
C THR A 93 11.77 14.67 12.94
N ALA A 94 11.98 13.47 12.43
CA ALA A 94 12.24 12.30 13.26
C ALA A 94 13.63 12.37 13.91
N SER A 95 13.76 11.77 15.09
CA SER A 95 15.07 11.57 15.70
C SER A 95 15.78 10.41 15.00
N VAL A 96 17.07 10.60 14.69
CA VAL A 96 17.92 9.56 14.09
C VAL A 96 19.24 9.47 14.84
N GLU A 97 19.69 8.24 15.06
CA GLU A 97 20.90 7.93 15.81
C GLU A 97 21.61 6.72 15.18
N THR A 98 22.94 6.70 15.26
CA THR A 98 23.76 5.55 14.90
C THR A 98 24.77 5.25 16.00
N ASP A 99 25.12 3.98 16.14
CA ASP A 99 26.17 3.48 17.02
C ASP A 99 26.95 2.34 16.34
N GLU A 100 27.80 1.64 17.09
CA GLU A 100 28.59 0.51 16.56
C GLU A 100 27.73 -0.71 16.17
N ALA A 101 26.51 -0.82 16.71
CA ALA A 101 25.61 -1.95 16.48
C ALA A 101 24.64 -1.70 15.31
N GLY A 102 24.36 -0.44 14.98
CA GLY A 102 23.38 -0.12 13.95
C GLY A 102 22.93 1.33 13.88
N GLY A 103 21.73 1.52 13.34
CA GLY A 103 21.06 2.81 13.26
C GLY A 103 19.59 2.71 13.63
N ARG A 104 19.02 3.81 14.08
CA ARG A 104 17.64 3.91 14.51
C ARG A 104 17.02 5.23 14.06
N LEU A 105 15.76 5.18 13.65
CA LEU A 105 14.90 6.34 13.44
C LEU A 105 13.65 6.21 14.31
N THR A 106 13.33 7.26 15.06
CA THR A 106 12.17 7.31 15.97
C THR A 106 11.21 8.42 15.55
N SER A 107 9.94 8.06 15.34
CA SER A 107 8.84 8.95 14.99
C SER A 107 7.66 8.73 15.95
N GLY A 108 7.57 9.54 17.00
CA GLY A 108 6.64 9.29 18.11
C GLY A 108 6.99 7.97 18.82
N ASP A 109 6.01 7.11 19.02
CA ASP A 109 6.22 5.78 19.61
C ASP A 109 6.77 4.75 18.61
N LEU A 110 6.71 5.04 17.30
CA LEU A 110 7.17 4.17 16.23
C LEU A 110 8.67 4.33 16.02
N GLU A 111 9.38 3.21 16.02
CA GLU A 111 10.81 3.12 15.82
C GLU A 111 11.10 2.13 14.69
N VAL A 112 12.01 2.50 13.79
CA VAL A 112 12.69 1.56 12.91
C VAL A 112 14.15 1.45 13.32
N SER A 113 14.63 0.22 13.50
CA SER A 113 16.04 -0.05 13.81
C SER A 113 16.65 -1.00 12.79
N VAL A 114 17.90 -0.74 12.45
CA VAL A 114 18.67 -1.44 11.42
C VAL A 114 19.95 -1.94 12.05
N ARG A 115 20.22 -3.25 11.95
CA ARG A 115 21.46 -3.84 12.46
C ARG A 115 22.59 -3.70 11.43
N LEU A 116 23.75 -3.20 11.88
CA LEU A 116 24.96 -3.14 11.06
C LEU A 116 25.58 -4.55 10.92
N GLY A 117 26.16 -4.84 9.75
CA GLY A 117 26.90 -6.08 9.48
C GLY A 117 26.10 -7.17 8.77
N LEU A 118 26.54 -8.42 8.95
CA LEU A 118 26.05 -9.56 8.17
C LEU A 118 24.59 -9.92 8.52
N GLY A 119 23.79 -10.14 7.49
CA GLY A 119 22.41 -10.58 7.61
C GLY A 119 21.47 -9.39 7.78
N TRP A 120 20.83 -9.00 6.68
CA TRP A 120 19.78 -7.98 6.64
C TRP A 120 18.73 -8.22 7.73
N HIS A 121 18.56 -7.22 8.59
CA HIS A 121 17.63 -7.28 9.71
C HIS A 121 17.21 -5.87 10.13
N VAL A 122 15.93 -5.57 9.92
CA VAL A 122 15.29 -4.31 10.24
C VAL A 122 14.03 -4.60 11.03
N GLU A 123 13.84 -3.95 12.17
CA GLU A 123 12.64 -4.10 13.00
C GLU A 123 11.85 -2.80 13.05
N PHE A 124 10.52 -2.92 12.95
CA PHE A 124 9.59 -1.85 13.26
C PHE A 124 8.94 -2.15 14.62
N ARG A 125 9.12 -1.25 15.59
CA ARG A 125 8.61 -1.37 16.95
C ARG A 125 7.73 -0.18 17.31
N SER A 126 6.69 -0.40 18.10
CA SER A 126 5.94 0.69 18.74
C SER A 126 5.97 0.51 20.24
N ALA A 127 6.42 1.54 20.96
CA ALA A 127 6.63 1.52 22.40
C ALA A 127 7.41 0.25 22.86
N GLY A 128 8.46 -0.11 22.11
CA GLY A 128 9.31 -1.28 22.37
C GLY A 128 8.72 -2.63 21.94
N ARG A 129 7.44 -2.72 21.56
CA ARG A 129 6.81 -3.95 21.05
C ARG A 129 7.08 -4.12 19.56
N LEU A 130 7.62 -5.27 19.15
CA LEU A 130 7.77 -5.63 17.74
C LEU A 130 6.41 -5.64 17.01
N LEU A 131 6.29 -4.84 15.97
CA LEU A 131 5.14 -4.82 15.07
C LEU A 131 5.37 -5.83 13.95
N THR A 132 6.44 -5.62 13.19
CA THR A 132 6.89 -6.44 12.05
C THR A 132 8.39 -6.20 11.80
N ALA A 133 9.00 -7.00 10.93
CA ALA A 133 10.41 -6.89 10.57
C ALA A 133 10.65 -7.17 9.08
N SER A 134 11.67 -6.55 8.52
CA SER A 134 12.27 -6.92 7.24
C SER A 134 13.57 -7.68 7.52
N THR A 135 13.58 -8.99 7.25
CA THR A 135 14.69 -9.89 7.59
C THR A 135 15.38 -10.42 6.33
N SER A 136 16.32 -11.35 6.46
CA SER A 136 17.00 -11.96 5.30
C SER A 136 16.03 -12.35 4.19
N ARG A 137 16.39 -12.01 2.93
CA ARG A 137 15.60 -12.18 1.70
C ARG A 137 14.39 -11.26 1.51
N SER A 138 14.10 -10.36 2.45
CA SER A 138 12.91 -9.50 2.35
C SER A 138 13.04 -8.41 1.30
N VAL A 139 14.21 -7.77 1.22
CA VAL A 139 14.49 -6.71 0.24
C VAL A 139 15.28 -7.29 -0.93
N ALA A 140 14.77 -7.09 -2.14
CA ALA A 140 15.54 -7.40 -3.35
C ALA A 140 15.17 -6.51 -4.54
N ALA A 141 16.16 -6.29 -5.41
CA ALA A 141 15.93 -5.92 -6.81
C ALA A 141 15.89 -7.20 -7.66
N VAL A 142 14.95 -7.27 -8.58
CA VAL A 142 14.69 -8.46 -9.40
C VAL A 142 14.60 -8.04 -10.86
N THR A 143 15.26 -8.79 -11.74
CA THR A 143 15.04 -8.70 -13.19
C THR A 143 14.48 -10.04 -13.65
N ASP A 144 13.33 -10.03 -14.31
CA ASP A 144 12.73 -11.24 -14.86
C ASP A 144 13.32 -11.66 -16.21
N ASP A 145 12.85 -12.78 -16.73
CA ASP A 145 13.28 -13.38 -18.00
C ASP A 145 13.02 -12.49 -19.22
N ALA A 146 12.02 -11.62 -19.15
CA ALA A 146 11.70 -10.61 -20.15
C ALA A 146 12.52 -9.32 -19.99
N GLY A 147 13.43 -9.26 -19.03
CA GLY A 147 14.26 -8.08 -18.74
C GLY A 147 13.50 -6.95 -18.03
N ARG A 148 12.36 -7.24 -17.41
CA ARG A 148 11.60 -6.25 -16.61
C ARG A 148 12.13 -6.25 -15.19
N ASP A 149 12.36 -5.04 -14.69
CA ASP A 149 12.85 -4.84 -13.33
C ASP A 149 11.70 -4.68 -12.33
N PHE A 150 11.93 -5.17 -11.12
CA PHE A 150 11.06 -5.02 -9.97
C PHE A 150 11.90 -4.77 -8.72
N VAL A 151 11.30 -4.11 -7.74
CA VAL A 151 11.79 -4.10 -6.37
C VAL A 151 10.69 -4.68 -5.49
N HIS A 152 11.07 -5.52 -4.52
CA HIS A 152 10.14 -6.03 -3.53
C HIS A 152 10.66 -5.88 -2.09
N GLU A 153 9.71 -5.87 -1.18
CA GLU A 153 9.89 -5.95 0.28
C GLU A 153 9.02 -7.10 0.81
N GLN A 154 9.45 -7.69 1.94
CA GLN A 154 8.65 -8.67 2.67
C GLN A 154 8.66 -8.34 4.17
N LEU A 155 7.50 -8.01 4.73
CA LEU A 155 7.37 -7.75 6.16
C LEU A 155 6.85 -9.00 6.88
N THR A 156 7.43 -9.36 8.02
CA THR A 156 7.05 -10.57 8.76
C THR A 156 5.64 -10.50 9.34
N ILE A 157 4.97 -11.66 9.35
CA ILE A 157 3.68 -11.92 9.98
C ILE A 157 3.93 -12.83 11.18
N THR A 158 3.47 -12.42 12.35
CA THR A 158 3.57 -13.23 13.58
C THR A 158 2.41 -14.22 13.71
N PRO A 159 2.54 -15.30 14.50
CA PRO A 159 1.44 -16.25 14.71
C PRO A 159 0.14 -15.56 15.19
N GLY A 160 -0.97 -15.84 14.50
CA GLY A 160 -2.29 -15.26 14.81
C GLY A 160 -2.52 -13.84 14.29
N GLU A 161 -1.56 -13.25 13.59
CA GLU A 161 -1.72 -11.95 12.95
C GLU A 161 -2.57 -12.04 11.68
N LEU A 162 -3.52 -11.12 11.56
CA LEU A 162 -4.50 -11.06 10.48
C LEU A 162 -4.33 -9.74 9.72
N ILE A 163 -4.35 -9.84 8.39
CA ILE A 163 -4.18 -8.70 7.47
C ILE A 163 -5.53 -8.35 6.82
N TYR A 164 -5.82 -7.06 6.68
CA TYR A 164 -7.08 -6.52 6.15
C TYR A 164 -6.84 -5.37 5.16
N GLY A 165 -7.86 -4.95 4.43
CA GLY A 165 -7.81 -3.79 3.53
C GLY A 165 -7.54 -4.18 2.08
N LEU A 166 -6.57 -3.49 1.45
CA LEU A 166 -6.23 -3.56 0.03
C LEU A 166 -7.33 -3.04 -0.93
N GLY A 167 -8.18 -2.14 -0.42
CA GLY A 167 -9.33 -1.57 -1.14
C GLY A 167 -10.66 -2.28 -0.86
N GLU A 168 -11.65 -2.02 -1.71
CA GLU A 168 -12.95 -2.69 -1.69
C GLU A 168 -12.82 -4.07 -2.33
N ARG A 169 -12.83 -5.13 -1.51
CA ARG A 169 -12.62 -6.51 -1.95
C ARG A 169 -13.82 -7.37 -1.58
N PHE A 170 -14.16 -8.33 -2.45
CA PHE A 170 -15.38 -9.14 -2.32
C PHE A 170 -15.15 -10.58 -1.85
N GLY A 171 -13.89 -11.01 -1.77
CA GLY A 171 -13.50 -12.28 -1.14
C GLY A 171 -13.42 -12.21 0.40
N PRO A 172 -12.79 -13.21 1.06
CA PRO A 172 -12.62 -13.20 2.51
C PRO A 172 -11.98 -11.90 3.02
N VAL A 173 -12.50 -11.41 4.14
CA VAL A 173 -12.08 -10.13 4.75
C VAL A 173 -10.62 -10.17 5.21
N VAL A 174 -10.19 -11.31 5.76
CA VAL A 174 -8.79 -11.59 6.12
C VAL A 174 -8.01 -11.96 4.86
N LYS A 175 -6.91 -11.25 4.61
CA LYS A 175 -6.10 -11.36 3.38
C LYS A 175 -4.99 -12.39 3.44
N ASN A 176 -4.69 -12.96 4.61
CA ASN A 176 -3.75 -14.06 4.73
C ASN A 176 -4.12 -15.21 3.78
N GLY A 177 -3.15 -15.68 3.00
CA GLY A 177 -3.28 -16.66 1.93
C GLY A 177 -3.66 -16.09 0.56
N GLN A 178 -3.86 -14.78 0.41
CA GLN A 178 -4.31 -14.18 -0.86
C GLN A 178 -3.18 -13.45 -1.59
N SER A 179 -3.11 -13.67 -2.91
CA SER A 179 -2.39 -12.81 -3.85
C SER A 179 -3.34 -11.68 -4.30
N VAL A 180 -2.91 -10.42 -4.23
CA VAL A 180 -3.77 -9.27 -4.53
C VAL A 180 -3.01 -8.27 -5.39
N ASP A 181 -3.53 -8.01 -6.59
CA ASP A 181 -3.05 -6.94 -7.45
C ASP A 181 -3.87 -5.66 -7.20
N ILE A 182 -3.16 -4.54 -7.06
CA ILE A 182 -3.75 -3.19 -7.00
C ILE A 182 -3.89 -2.69 -8.42
N TRP A 183 -5.08 -2.87 -8.99
CA TRP A 183 -5.41 -2.44 -10.34
C TRP A 183 -6.94 -2.31 -10.51
N ASN A 184 -7.43 -1.10 -10.82
CA ASN A 184 -8.87 -0.87 -10.97
C ASN A 184 -9.40 -1.58 -12.21
N LEU A 185 -10.41 -2.42 -12.02
CA LEU A 185 -11.04 -3.23 -13.05
C LEU A 185 -12.55 -3.28 -12.83
N ASP A 186 -13.30 -3.30 -13.93
CA ASP A 186 -14.74 -3.53 -13.91
C ASP A 186 -15.02 -5.04 -13.97
N GLY A 187 -15.04 -5.68 -12.80
CA GLY A 187 -15.18 -7.13 -12.65
C GLY A 187 -16.41 -7.58 -11.88
N GLY A 188 -17.36 -6.67 -11.62
CA GLY A 188 -18.48 -6.92 -10.72
C GLY A 188 -18.05 -7.07 -9.25
N THR A 189 -18.91 -7.68 -8.45
CA THR A 189 -18.70 -7.88 -7.00
C THR A 189 -18.56 -9.35 -6.61
N SER A 190 -18.25 -10.21 -7.58
CA SER A 190 -18.22 -11.67 -7.41
C SER A 190 -16.93 -12.32 -7.93
N SER A 191 -15.86 -11.54 -8.04
CA SER A 191 -14.53 -11.99 -8.43
C SER A 191 -13.45 -11.40 -7.50
N GLU A 192 -12.19 -11.73 -7.76
CA GLU A 192 -11.02 -11.14 -7.11
C GLU A 192 -10.74 -9.69 -7.54
N GLN A 193 -11.31 -9.28 -8.68
CA GLN A 193 -11.18 -7.94 -9.21
C GLN A 193 -11.89 -6.92 -8.31
N ALA A 194 -11.48 -5.66 -8.44
CA ALA A 194 -12.03 -4.57 -7.64
C ALA A 194 -12.08 -3.27 -8.43
N TYR A 195 -13.14 -2.51 -8.18
CA TYR A 195 -13.29 -1.14 -8.67
C TYR A 195 -12.37 -0.17 -7.92
N LYS A 196 -12.20 -0.38 -6.61
CA LYS A 196 -11.57 0.56 -5.69
C LYS A 196 -10.35 -0.09 -5.03
N ASN A 197 -9.23 -0.12 -5.74
CA ASN A 197 -7.99 -0.70 -5.24
C ASN A 197 -7.20 0.36 -4.48
N ILE A 198 -6.76 0.01 -3.28
CA ILE A 198 -5.91 0.88 -2.45
C ILE A 198 -4.70 0.06 -2.02
N PRO A 199 -3.45 0.49 -2.28
CA PRO A 199 -2.23 -0.24 -1.88
C PRO A 199 -1.94 -0.09 -0.37
N PHE A 200 -2.97 -0.18 0.46
CA PHE A 200 -2.91 -0.03 1.91
C PHE A 200 -3.51 -1.25 2.61
N PHE A 201 -2.78 -1.82 3.57
CA PHE A 201 -3.30 -2.87 4.44
C PHE A 201 -3.20 -2.49 5.92
N LEU A 202 -4.06 -3.12 6.73
CA LEU A 202 -4.06 -3.06 8.19
C LEU A 202 -3.68 -4.42 8.76
N SER A 203 -2.90 -4.43 9.82
CA SER A 203 -2.62 -5.62 10.63
C SER A 203 -3.42 -5.60 11.93
N SER A 204 -3.89 -6.77 12.38
CA SER A 204 -4.50 -6.96 13.70
C SER A 204 -3.55 -6.63 14.86
N ARG A 205 -2.24 -6.48 14.61
CA ARG A 205 -1.25 -6.05 15.60
C ARG A 205 -1.23 -4.55 15.86
N GLY A 206 -2.06 -3.77 15.17
CA GLY A 206 -2.21 -2.34 15.41
C GLY A 206 -1.22 -1.49 14.60
N TYR A 207 -0.92 -1.88 13.37
CA TYR A 207 -0.16 -1.06 12.41
C TYR A 207 -0.79 -1.19 11.02
N GLY A 208 -0.40 -0.30 10.10
CA GLY A 208 -0.79 -0.39 8.69
C GLY A 208 0.37 -0.06 7.78
N VAL A 209 0.27 -0.44 6.51
CA VAL A 209 1.30 -0.19 5.50
C VAL A 209 0.65 0.33 4.23
N LEU A 210 1.11 1.48 3.73
CA LEU A 210 0.83 1.99 2.39
C LEU A 210 2.04 1.75 1.51
N VAL A 211 1.87 1.11 0.35
CA VAL A 211 2.89 1.15 -0.72
C VAL A 211 2.62 2.39 -1.57
N ASP A 212 3.55 3.34 -1.57
CA ASP A 212 3.43 4.66 -2.21
C ASP A 212 3.74 4.55 -3.71
N ASN A 213 2.90 3.80 -4.42
CA ASN A 213 2.99 3.60 -5.86
C ASN A 213 1.57 3.60 -6.48
N PRO A 214 1.24 4.56 -7.36
CA PRO A 214 -0.06 4.61 -8.02
C PRO A 214 -0.16 3.67 -9.24
N GLY A 215 0.97 3.12 -9.69
CA GLY A 215 1.00 2.05 -10.68
C GLY A 215 0.57 0.71 -10.08
N LYS A 216 0.82 -0.37 -10.84
CA LYS A 216 0.47 -1.71 -10.40
C LYS A 216 1.37 -2.14 -9.23
N VAL A 217 0.76 -2.42 -8.08
CA VAL A 217 1.41 -3.06 -6.93
C VAL A 217 0.88 -4.48 -6.80
N SER A 218 1.78 -5.45 -6.67
CA SER A 218 1.40 -6.85 -6.48
C SER A 218 1.74 -7.30 -5.07
N PHE A 219 0.74 -7.76 -4.32
CA PHE A 219 0.87 -8.26 -2.97
C PHE A 219 0.78 -9.79 -2.93
N GLU A 220 1.63 -10.41 -2.13
CA GLU A 220 1.49 -11.81 -1.69
C GLU A 220 1.36 -11.80 -0.17
N ILE A 221 0.13 -11.95 0.35
CA ILE A 221 -0.14 -11.87 1.79
C ILE A 221 -0.12 -13.29 2.36
N GLY A 222 1.05 -13.80 2.73
CA GLY A 222 1.19 -15.18 3.17
C GLY A 222 0.91 -16.21 2.07
N SER A 223 0.88 -15.81 0.80
CA SER A 223 0.56 -16.65 -0.37
C SER A 223 1.79 -17.13 -1.15
N GLU A 224 2.98 -16.63 -0.79
CA GLU A 224 4.28 -17.11 -1.26
C GLU A 224 5.15 -17.58 -0.09
N ALA A 225 5.62 -16.65 0.75
CA ALA A 225 6.17 -16.95 2.06
C ALA A 225 5.07 -16.78 3.10
N VAL A 226 4.66 -17.87 3.74
CA VAL A 226 3.45 -17.91 4.59
C VAL A 226 3.55 -17.00 5.83
N GLU A 227 4.76 -16.74 6.30
CA GLU A 227 5.02 -15.82 7.41
C GLU A 227 5.33 -14.37 6.97
N ARG A 228 4.94 -13.95 5.75
CA ARG A 228 5.27 -12.60 5.24
C ARG A 228 4.14 -11.95 4.45
N THR A 229 4.03 -10.62 4.56
CA THR A 229 3.38 -9.78 3.57
C THR A 229 4.44 -9.29 2.59
N GLN A 230 4.47 -9.87 1.40
CA GLN A 230 5.31 -9.38 0.31
C GLN A 230 4.54 -8.36 -0.52
N PHE A 231 5.24 -7.33 -0.99
CA PHE A 231 4.75 -6.44 -2.01
C PHE A 231 5.87 -6.04 -2.96
N SER A 232 5.51 -5.93 -4.24
CA SER A 232 6.46 -5.61 -5.31
C SER A 232 5.87 -4.62 -6.29
N VAL A 233 6.75 -3.80 -6.85
CA VAL A 233 6.40 -2.83 -7.89
C VAL A 233 7.35 -2.97 -9.07
N PRO A 234 6.89 -2.76 -10.31
CA PRO A 234 7.77 -2.61 -11.46
C PRO A 234 8.69 -1.40 -11.30
N GLY A 235 9.93 -1.54 -11.76
CA GLY A 235 10.95 -0.49 -11.75
C GLY A 235 12.08 -0.73 -10.76
N GLN A 236 12.83 0.35 -10.48
CA GLN A 236 14.09 0.33 -9.74
C GLN A 236 13.98 0.88 -8.31
N VAL A 237 12.80 1.36 -7.93
CA VAL A 237 12.53 2.03 -6.66
C VAL A 237 11.19 1.57 -6.10
N LEU A 238 11.16 1.25 -4.81
CA LEU A 238 9.95 0.96 -4.06
C LEU A 238 9.90 1.86 -2.82
N GLU A 239 8.76 2.51 -2.61
CA GLU A 239 8.50 3.35 -1.44
C GLU A 239 7.27 2.81 -0.68
N TYR A 240 7.37 2.71 0.64
CA TYR A 240 6.25 2.35 1.50
C TYR A 240 6.29 3.12 2.82
N LEU A 241 5.14 3.17 3.49
CA LEU A 241 4.98 3.85 4.77
C LEU A 241 4.35 2.91 5.78
N VAL A 242 4.96 2.78 6.95
CA VAL A 242 4.40 2.09 8.12
C VAL A 242 3.71 3.12 9.01
N PHE A 243 2.44 2.88 9.33
CA PHE A 243 1.61 3.73 10.18
C PHE A 243 1.37 3.05 11.52
N ASP A 244 1.70 3.75 12.60
CA ASP A 244 1.53 3.23 13.95
C ASP A 244 0.09 3.35 14.47
N GLY A 245 -0.25 2.47 15.41
CA GLY A 245 -1.54 2.41 16.10
C GLY A 245 -1.51 3.09 17.48
N PRO A 246 -1.95 2.39 18.55
CA PRO A 246 -1.98 0.93 18.70
C PRO A 246 -3.29 0.24 18.24
N THR A 247 -4.35 0.99 17.94
CA THR A 247 -5.60 0.41 17.43
C THR A 247 -5.74 0.64 15.93
N ALA A 248 -6.53 -0.20 15.23
CA ALA A 248 -6.84 0.00 13.82
C ALA A 248 -7.43 1.40 13.52
N LYS A 249 -8.17 1.99 14.48
CA LYS A 249 -8.71 3.36 14.35
C LYS A 249 -7.60 4.41 14.38
N ASP A 250 -6.57 4.21 15.19
CA ASP A 250 -5.43 5.14 15.27
C ASP A 250 -4.58 5.07 14.01
N VAL A 251 -4.36 3.87 13.48
CA VAL A 251 -3.71 3.66 12.18
C VAL A 251 -4.49 4.39 11.08
N LEU A 252 -5.80 4.17 10.99
CA LEU A 252 -6.65 4.86 10.00
C LEU A 252 -6.69 6.38 10.20
N ARG A 253 -6.61 6.85 11.44
CA ARG A 253 -6.53 8.29 11.74
C ARG A 253 -5.22 8.88 11.23
N ARG A 254 -4.09 8.18 11.30
CA ARG A 254 -2.83 8.64 10.72
C ARG A 254 -2.84 8.54 9.20
N TYR A 255 -3.27 7.40 8.66
CA TYR A 255 -3.40 7.19 7.21
C TYR A 255 -4.22 8.29 6.54
N THR A 256 -5.45 8.53 7.00
CA THR A 256 -6.32 9.58 6.43
C THR A 256 -5.90 11.01 6.79
N ALA A 257 -5.00 11.22 7.76
CA ALA A 257 -4.38 12.54 7.94
C ALA A 257 -3.48 12.86 6.74
N LEU A 258 -2.72 11.86 6.30
CA LEU A 258 -1.72 11.98 5.25
C LEU A 258 -2.36 11.91 3.86
N SER A 259 -3.30 10.99 3.63
CA SER A 259 -3.89 10.71 2.31
C SER A 259 -5.21 11.44 2.04
N GLY A 260 -5.71 12.23 2.98
CA GLY A 260 -6.99 12.95 2.87
C GLY A 260 -8.08 12.41 3.80
N ARG A 261 -8.77 13.34 4.47
CA ARG A 261 -9.90 13.05 5.35
C ARG A 261 -11.17 12.89 4.53
N ALA A 262 -11.97 11.89 4.87
CA ALA A 262 -13.32 11.79 4.33
C ALA A 262 -14.13 13.05 4.71
N PRO A 263 -14.78 13.73 3.75
CA PRO A 263 -15.55 14.92 4.04
C PRO A 263 -16.81 14.56 4.83
N LYS A 264 -17.33 15.53 5.59
CA LYS A 264 -18.68 15.42 6.14
C LYS A 264 -19.69 15.56 4.99
N VAL A 265 -20.57 14.59 4.84
CA VAL A 265 -21.65 14.63 3.85
C VAL A 265 -22.93 15.28 4.44
N PRO A 266 -23.81 15.87 3.61
CA PRO A 266 -25.06 16.47 4.06
C PRO A 266 -25.99 15.47 4.77
N ALA A 267 -26.78 15.92 5.74
CA ALA A 267 -27.63 15.03 6.53
C ALA A 267 -28.67 14.26 5.67
N TRP A 268 -29.21 14.88 4.62
CA TRP A 268 -30.18 14.25 3.72
C TRP A 268 -29.60 13.05 2.96
N SER A 269 -28.27 12.96 2.78
CA SER A 269 -27.66 11.87 2.02
C SER A 269 -27.68 10.53 2.75
N PHE A 270 -27.90 10.54 4.07
CA PHE A 270 -28.07 9.34 4.90
C PHE A 270 -29.48 8.74 4.81
N GLY A 271 -30.43 9.44 4.19
CA GLY A 271 -31.78 8.94 3.98
C GLY A 271 -31.84 7.85 2.90
N LEU A 272 -33.04 7.34 2.63
CA LEU A 272 -33.25 6.32 1.61
C LEU A 272 -33.09 6.89 0.20
N TRP A 273 -32.38 6.16 -0.67
CA TRP A 273 -32.23 6.44 -2.08
C TRP A 273 -33.05 5.42 -2.89
N LEU A 274 -33.86 5.91 -3.82
CA LEU A 274 -34.57 5.12 -4.81
C LEU A 274 -34.07 5.51 -6.20
N THR A 275 -33.99 4.55 -7.12
CA THR A 275 -33.53 4.81 -8.48
C THR A 275 -34.59 4.45 -9.49
N THR A 276 -34.43 4.92 -10.72
CA THR A 276 -35.21 4.44 -11.87
C THR A 276 -35.05 2.96 -12.15
N SER A 277 -34.08 2.27 -11.52
CA SER A 277 -33.40 1.06 -12.03
C SER A 277 -32.59 1.35 -13.30
N PHE A 278 -31.95 0.32 -13.88
CA PHE A 278 -31.01 0.51 -15.01
C PHE A 278 -31.70 0.48 -16.37
N THR A 279 -32.23 -0.67 -16.79
CA THR A 279 -32.80 -0.87 -18.14
C THR A 279 -34.34 -0.90 -18.17
N THR A 280 -34.97 -0.38 -17.12
CA THR A 280 -36.42 -0.14 -17.09
C THR A 280 -36.76 1.07 -17.94
N SER A 281 -37.97 1.11 -18.49
CA SER A 281 -38.51 2.33 -19.07
C SER A 281 -38.91 3.29 -17.96
N TYR A 282 -38.60 4.57 -18.11
CA TYR A 282 -39.06 5.60 -17.20
C TYR A 282 -39.22 6.95 -17.90
N ASP A 283 -40.18 7.70 -17.40
CA ASP A 283 -40.50 9.08 -17.72
C ASP A 283 -40.97 9.78 -16.43
N GLU A 284 -41.38 11.04 -16.51
CA GLU A 284 -41.88 11.78 -15.34
C GLU A 284 -43.05 11.06 -14.66
N ALA A 285 -43.97 10.45 -15.42
CA ALA A 285 -45.12 9.73 -14.87
C ALA A 285 -44.69 8.49 -14.08
N THR A 286 -43.76 7.70 -14.62
CA THR A 286 -43.21 6.52 -13.96
C THR A 286 -42.48 6.90 -12.67
N VAL A 287 -41.62 7.92 -12.72
CA VAL A 287 -40.91 8.44 -11.54
C VAL A 287 -41.89 8.92 -10.47
N THR A 288 -42.86 9.74 -10.85
CA THR A 288 -43.87 10.28 -9.93
C THR A 288 -44.68 9.17 -9.29
N SER A 289 -45.06 8.14 -10.06
CA SER A 289 -45.79 6.98 -9.52
C SER A 289 -45.03 6.22 -8.43
N PHE A 290 -43.69 6.13 -8.53
CA PHE A 290 -42.87 5.52 -7.48
C PHE A 290 -42.79 6.41 -6.24
N VAL A 291 -42.61 7.72 -6.43
CA VAL A 291 -42.54 8.68 -5.31
C VAL A 291 -43.87 8.76 -4.57
N ASP A 292 -44.98 8.92 -5.28
CA ASP A 292 -46.32 8.94 -4.71
C ASP A 292 -46.64 7.61 -4.04
N GLY A 293 -46.27 6.49 -4.68
CA GLY A 293 -46.45 5.16 -4.10
C GLY A 293 -45.72 4.98 -2.76
N MET A 294 -44.52 5.56 -2.61
CA MET A 294 -43.80 5.59 -1.33
C MET A 294 -44.56 6.44 -0.29
N ALA A 295 -45.03 7.63 -0.69
CA ALA A 295 -45.78 8.52 0.19
C ALA A 295 -47.12 7.92 0.66
N GLU A 296 -47.90 7.30 -0.24
CA GLU A 296 -49.15 6.60 0.05
C GLU A 296 -48.99 5.46 1.08
N ARG A 297 -47.78 4.90 1.17
CA ARG A 297 -47.43 3.78 2.07
C ARG A 297 -46.69 4.23 3.32
N ASP A 298 -46.61 5.55 3.55
CA ASP A 298 -45.86 6.16 4.64
C ASP A 298 -44.38 5.70 4.68
N LEU A 299 -43.76 5.49 3.52
CA LEU A 299 -42.36 5.11 3.38
C LEU A 299 -41.49 6.36 3.14
N PRO A 300 -40.65 6.78 4.10
CA PRO A 300 -39.82 7.97 3.92
C PRO A 300 -38.80 7.81 2.79
N LEU A 301 -38.78 8.76 1.86
CA LEU A 301 -37.85 8.84 0.74
C LEU A 301 -37.08 10.15 0.82
N SER A 302 -35.75 10.12 0.59
CA SER A 302 -34.90 11.31 0.69
C SER A 302 -34.25 11.71 -0.62
N VAL A 303 -33.86 10.74 -1.45
CA VAL A 303 -33.19 10.99 -2.74
C VAL A 303 -33.78 10.09 -3.82
N PHE A 304 -33.96 10.64 -5.02
CA PHE A 304 -34.30 9.88 -6.21
C PHE A 304 -33.20 10.03 -7.27
N HIS A 305 -32.75 8.93 -7.87
CA HIS A 305 -31.65 8.86 -8.85
C HIS A 305 -32.15 8.46 -10.23
N PHE A 306 -31.75 9.21 -11.26
CA PHE A 306 -31.97 8.89 -12.66
C PHE A 306 -30.73 8.17 -13.23
N ASP A 307 -30.92 6.93 -13.70
CA ASP A 307 -29.82 6.12 -14.24
C ASP A 307 -29.58 6.37 -15.74
N CYS A 308 -28.73 5.61 -16.42
CA CYS A 308 -28.15 6.00 -17.73
C CYS A 308 -29.11 6.58 -18.80
N PHE A 309 -30.33 6.04 -18.93
CA PHE A 309 -31.32 6.43 -19.96
C PHE A 309 -31.96 7.82 -19.81
N TRP A 310 -31.54 8.66 -18.85
CA TRP A 310 -31.92 10.07 -18.84
C TRP A 310 -31.24 10.82 -19.99
N MET A 311 -30.13 10.27 -20.50
CA MET A 311 -29.49 10.61 -21.77
C MET A 311 -29.86 9.56 -22.81
N ARG A 312 -29.87 9.98 -24.08
CA ARG A 312 -30.12 9.09 -25.22
C ARG A 312 -29.18 7.88 -25.24
N GLU A 313 -29.70 6.74 -25.69
CA GLU A 313 -28.93 5.52 -25.91
C GLU A 313 -27.64 5.80 -26.71
N PHE A 314 -26.52 5.19 -26.32
CA PHE A 314 -25.19 5.37 -26.94
C PHE A 314 -24.56 6.77 -26.83
N HIS A 315 -25.19 7.71 -26.11
CA HIS A 315 -24.66 9.05 -25.87
C HIS A 315 -24.12 9.28 -24.45
N TRP A 316 -24.01 8.22 -23.65
CA TRP A 316 -23.52 8.30 -22.26
C TRP A 316 -22.00 8.59 -22.23
N THR A 317 -21.49 9.65 -21.61
CA THR A 317 -22.12 10.74 -20.85
C THR A 317 -21.94 12.09 -21.56
N ASP A 318 -22.95 12.58 -22.30
CA ASP A 318 -22.90 13.85 -23.07
C ASP A 318 -23.63 15.04 -22.42
N PHE A 319 -24.31 14.78 -21.29
CA PHE A 319 -25.05 15.76 -20.49
C PHE A 319 -26.33 16.33 -21.13
N VAL A 320 -26.89 15.66 -22.13
CA VAL A 320 -28.14 16.07 -22.80
C VAL A 320 -29.28 15.15 -22.39
N TRP A 321 -30.35 15.71 -21.83
CA TRP A 321 -31.58 14.95 -21.56
C TRP A 321 -32.15 14.36 -22.85
N ASP A 322 -32.58 13.11 -22.80
CA ASP A 322 -33.32 12.49 -23.91
C ASP A 322 -34.59 13.34 -24.18
N PRO A 323 -34.77 13.89 -25.39
CA PRO A 323 -35.93 14.71 -25.71
C PRO A 323 -37.22 13.90 -25.93
N ALA A 324 -37.13 12.58 -26.00
CA ALA A 324 -38.25 11.67 -26.32
C ALA A 324 -39.13 11.34 -25.10
#